data_AF-A0A9P0EYE8-F1
#
_entry.id   AF-A0A9P0EYE8-F1
#
_cell.length_a   1.000
_cell.length_b   1.000
_cell.length_c   1.000
_cell.angle_alpha   90.00
_cell.angle_beta   90.00
_cell.angle_gamma   90.00
#
_symmetry.space_group_name_H-M   'P 1'
#
loop_
_entity.id
_entity.type
_entity.pdbx_description
1 polymer ?
#
loop_
_entity_poly.entity_id
_entity_poly.type
_entity_poly.pdbx_seq_one_letter_code
_entity_poly.pdbx_strand_id
1 'polypeptide(L)'
;MTQIRQTRVWLPLCAFLKLAGMCYGQFQFPTENPKPVFLVHGILVSGNNLAYLAARIIQNNPRTLVFNTYAYSGLASLTPLQQQLDGTLGQEFKNFSDAHPEGFHLIGHSQGALICRTLIQNYPQHNVRHFISIAGPQAGQYGIPTIIPQPMPLVELPPLLTVGSALFYNPIAQRTLSIANYWHDPFQDQLYLRQNTFLPYYDNRIRSERSASYKEAFVKLRRFVAIQGPGDGVIDPWQSGDFSFYNRLGTVENYTQREVYTEDLFGLRTLDEDGRFIKYIQDGVEHFDWVFNNEVIEKYILPNLD
;
A
#
# COMPACT_ATOMS: atom_id res chain seq x y z
N MET A 1 31.68 -78.01 28.81
CA MET A 1 32.29 -77.43 27.60
C MET A 1 31.19 -77.19 26.59
N THR A 2 30.75 -75.93 26.46
CA THR A 2 29.71 -75.54 25.50
C THR A 2 30.04 -74.10 25.10
N GLN A 3 30.61 -73.91 23.91
CA GLN A 3 30.87 -72.60 23.33
C GLN A 3 29.72 -72.22 22.40
N ILE A 4 29.15 -71.04 22.65
CA ILE A 4 28.23 -70.34 21.75
C ILE A 4 29.08 -69.45 20.84
N ARG A 5 28.95 -69.58 19.53
CA ARG A 5 29.32 -68.55 18.56
C ARG A 5 28.18 -68.38 17.54
N GLN A 6 27.47 -67.27 17.64
CA GLN A 6 26.58 -66.79 16.59
C GLN A 6 27.42 -66.12 15.50
N THR A 7 27.27 -66.56 14.26
CA THR A 7 27.76 -65.86 13.07
C THR A 7 26.60 -65.10 12.42
N ARG A 8 26.71 -63.77 12.33
CA ARG A 8 25.83 -62.94 11.50
C ARG A 8 26.29 -63.02 10.05
N VAL A 9 25.41 -63.45 9.15
CA VAL A 9 25.61 -63.37 7.69
C VAL A 9 24.88 -62.13 7.18
N TRP A 10 25.61 -61.23 6.53
CA TRP A 10 25.08 -60.11 5.78
C TRP A 10 24.62 -60.58 4.40
N LEU A 11 23.40 -60.23 3.99
CA LEU A 11 22.91 -60.34 2.62
C LEU A 11 22.54 -58.93 2.11
N PRO A 12 22.88 -58.56 0.86
CA PRO A 12 22.65 -57.22 0.36
C PRO A 12 21.18 -57.04 -0.06
N LEU A 13 20.50 -56.03 0.48
CA LEU A 13 19.23 -55.54 -0.04
C LEU A 13 19.47 -54.80 -1.36
N CYS A 14 19.45 -55.53 -2.47
CA CYS A 14 19.33 -54.96 -3.82
C CYS A 14 18.51 -55.91 -4.71
N ALA A 15 17.23 -56.04 -4.39
CA ALA A 15 16.22 -56.51 -5.34
C ALA A 15 14.84 -56.03 -4.84
N PHE A 16 13.96 -55.69 -5.77
CA PHE A 16 12.63 -55.10 -5.59
C PHE A 16 12.59 -53.58 -5.50
N LEU A 17 12.58 -52.94 -6.67
CA LEU A 17 11.52 -52.00 -7.09
C LEU A 17 11.82 -51.53 -8.54
N LYS A 18 11.50 -52.39 -9.51
CA LYS A 18 11.25 -51.99 -10.89
C LYS A 18 9.79 -52.36 -11.18
N LEU A 19 8.90 -51.37 -11.13
CA LEU A 19 7.57 -51.28 -11.78
C LEU A 19 6.63 -50.41 -10.93
N ALA A 20 6.71 -49.10 -11.12
CA ALA A 20 5.60 -48.16 -10.91
C ALA A 20 5.96 -46.82 -11.57
N GLY A 21 5.87 -46.79 -12.90
CA GLY A 21 5.82 -45.53 -13.64
C GLY A 21 4.47 -44.88 -13.39
N MET A 22 4.39 -44.04 -12.37
CA MET A 22 3.35 -43.03 -12.20
C MET A 22 4.05 -41.70 -12.02
N CYS A 23 3.67 -40.72 -12.83
CA CYS A 23 4.21 -39.37 -12.83
C CYS A 23 4.12 -38.74 -11.44
N TYR A 24 5.18 -38.86 -10.64
CA TYR A 24 5.46 -37.91 -9.58
C TYR A 24 5.89 -36.63 -10.29
N GLY A 25 4.93 -35.75 -10.56
CA GLY A 25 5.27 -34.34 -10.71
C GLY A 25 6.06 -33.96 -9.46
N GLN A 26 7.33 -33.63 -9.63
CA GLN A 26 8.11 -33.04 -8.55
C GLN A 26 7.35 -31.78 -8.16
N PHE A 27 6.67 -31.80 -7.02
CA PHE A 27 6.32 -30.58 -6.31
C PHE A 27 7.65 -29.93 -5.94
N GLN A 28 8.19 -29.12 -6.84
CA GLN A 28 9.25 -28.19 -6.50
C GLN A 28 8.62 -27.18 -5.56
N PHE A 29 8.84 -27.37 -4.26
CA PHE A 29 8.60 -26.29 -3.31
C PHE A 29 9.46 -25.10 -3.76
N PRO A 30 8.90 -23.88 -3.86
CA PRO A 30 9.69 -22.69 -4.11
C PRO A 30 10.86 -22.68 -3.14
N THR A 31 12.08 -22.64 -3.69
CA THR A 31 13.33 -22.76 -2.93
C THR A 31 13.62 -21.55 -2.05
N GLU A 32 12.90 -20.44 -2.25
CA GLU A 32 12.95 -19.26 -1.40
C GLU A 32 11.77 -19.27 -0.40
N ASN A 33 12.03 -18.81 0.82
CA ASN A 33 10.97 -18.51 1.78
C ASN A 33 10.21 -17.27 1.31
N PRO A 34 8.86 -17.27 1.37
CA PRO A 34 8.07 -16.09 0.99
C PRO A 34 8.45 -14.90 1.86
N LYS A 35 8.40 -13.70 1.28
CA LYS A 35 8.67 -12.48 2.01
C LYS A 35 7.54 -12.18 3.00
N PRO A 36 7.85 -11.69 4.21
CA PRO A 36 6.84 -11.20 5.15
C PRO A 36 5.99 -10.08 4.54
N VAL A 37 4.78 -9.90 5.06
CA VAL A 37 3.85 -8.86 4.63
C VAL A 37 3.44 -7.98 5.81
N PHE A 38 3.57 -6.67 5.66
CA PHE A 38 3.06 -5.67 6.59
C PHE A 38 1.79 -5.05 5.98
N LEU A 39 0.68 -5.10 6.73
CA LEU A 39 -0.61 -4.53 6.33
C LEU A 39 -0.93 -3.26 7.12
N VAL A 40 -1.42 -2.21 6.43
CA VAL A 40 -1.84 -0.92 7.02
C VAL A 40 -3.26 -0.59 6.60
N HIS A 41 -4.15 -0.43 7.60
CA HIS A 41 -5.57 -0.16 7.38
C HIS A 41 -5.85 1.32 7.04
N GLY A 42 -7.04 1.57 6.51
CA GLY A 42 -7.52 2.90 6.17
C GLY A 42 -8.10 3.70 7.35
N ILE A 43 -8.81 4.77 6.99
CA ILE A 43 -9.46 5.69 7.93
C ILE A 43 -10.72 5.05 8.54
N LEU A 44 -10.99 5.35 9.82
CA LEU A 44 -12.12 4.88 10.64
C LEU A 44 -12.28 3.35 10.76
N VAL A 45 -11.29 2.59 10.28
CA VAL A 45 -11.24 1.13 10.35
C VAL A 45 -10.06 0.67 11.21
N SER A 46 -9.81 -0.64 11.24
CA SER A 46 -8.72 -1.24 12.03
C SER A 46 -8.06 -2.38 11.27
N GLY A 47 -7.04 -3.01 11.85
CA GLY A 47 -6.46 -4.24 11.32
C GLY A 47 -7.51 -5.34 11.06
N ASN A 48 -8.62 -5.39 11.81
CA ASN A 48 -9.70 -6.36 11.56
C ASN A 48 -10.27 -6.27 10.13
N ASN A 49 -10.31 -5.08 9.53
CA ASN A 49 -10.80 -4.89 8.17
C ASN A 49 -9.86 -5.50 7.11
N LEU A 50 -8.59 -5.75 7.47
CA LEU A 50 -7.63 -6.44 6.61
C LEU A 50 -7.47 -7.93 6.98
N ALA A 51 -8.22 -8.44 7.96
CA ALA A 51 -8.10 -9.83 8.40
C ALA A 51 -8.47 -10.82 7.29
N TYR A 52 -9.44 -10.49 6.43
CA TYR A 52 -9.80 -11.33 5.29
C TYR A 52 -8.63 -11.43 4.30
N LEU A 53 -8.06 -10.28 3.91
CA LEU A 53 -6.88 -10.23 3.05
C LEU A 53 -5.70 -11.01 3.67
N ALA A 54 -5.43 -10.82 4.96
CA ALA A 54 -4.39 -11.55 5.68
C ALA A 54 -4.63 -13.07 5.61
N ALA A 55 -5.86 -13.53 5.81
CA ALA A 55 -6.23 -14.93 5.70
C ALA A 55 -6.02 -15.48 4.29
N ARG A 56 -6.37 -14.71 3.24
CA ARG A 56 -6.14 -15.12 1.84
C ARG A 56 -4.64 -15.21 1.51
N ILE A 57 -3.81 -14.31 2.03
CA ILE A 57 -2.35 -14.37 1.87
C ILE A 57 -1.78 -15.64 2.52
N ILE A 58 -2.18 -15.93 3.77
CA ILE A 58 -1.74 -17.13 4.50
C ILE A 58 -2.25 -18.41 3.81
N GLN A 59 -3.47 -18.41 3.29
CA GLN A 59 -4.02 -19.55 2.55
C GLN A 59 -3.25 -19.81 1.24
N ASN A 60 -2.83 -18.76 0.53
CA ASN A 60 -2.03 -18.88 -0.68
C ASN A 60 -0.63 -19.43 -0.40
N ASN A 61 -0.01 -19.01 0.71
CA ASN A 61 1.27 -19.56 1.15
C ASN A 61 1.37 -19.55 2.69
N PRO A 62 1.15 -20.71 3.35
CA PRO A 62 1.12 -20.81 4.81
C PRO A 62 2.43 -20.47 5.55
N ARG A 63 3.55 -20.34 4.81
CA ARG A 63 4.84 -19.90 5.38
C ARG A 63 4.96 -18.37 5.45
N THR A 64 4.05 -17.62 4.84
CA THR A 64 4.09 -16.16 4.81
C THR A 64 3.77 -15.58 6.19
N LEU A 65 4.73 -14.87 6.78
CA LEU A 65 4.47 -14.06 7.96
C LEU A 65 3.65 -12.83 7.57
N VAL A 66 2.47 -12.66 8.16
CA VAL A 66 1.63 -11.47 7.95
C VAL A 66 1.52 -10.68 9.26
N PHE A 67 2.02 -9.45 9.26
CA PHE A 67 1.85 -8.49 10.33
C PHE A 67 0.75 -7.51 9.96
N ASN A 68 -0.31 -7.48 10.76
CA ASN A 68 -1.46 -6.62 10.54
C ASN A 68 -1.54 -5.59 11.68
N THR A 69 -1.21 -4.34 11.38
CA THR A 69 -1.16 -3.29 12.40
C THR A 69 -2.55 -2.94 12.92
N TYR A 70 -2.62 -2.59 14.20
CA TYR A 70 -3.78 -1.96 14.83
C TYR A 70 -3.49 -0.51 15.27
N ALA A 71 -2.29 0.00 15.00
CA ALA A 71 -1.91 1.35 15.33
C ALA A 71 -2.86 2.35 14.66
N TYR A 72 -3.39 3.29 15.45
CA TYR A 72 -4.36 4.28 14.99
C TYR A 72 -5.70 3.71 14.48
N SER A 73 -6.18 2.58 15.03
CA SER A 73 -7.51 2.04 14.72
C SER A 73 -8.67 3.01 15.05
N GLY A 74 -9.74 2.94 14.27
CA GLY A 74 -10.99 3.67 14.50
C GLY A 74 -10.79 5.19 14.42
N LEU A 75 -11.31 5.94 15.40
CA LEU A 75 -11.17 7.40 15.45
C LEU A 75 -9.71 7.88 15.50
N ALA A 76 -8.79 7.05 16.00
CA ALA A 76 -7.37 7.42 16.07
C ALA A 76 -6.74 7.58 14.67
N SER A 77 -7.31 6.99 13.62
CA SER A 77 -6.88 7.20 12.22
C SER A 77 -7.10 8.64 11.73
N LEU A 78 -7.89 9.44 12.47
CA LEU A 78 -8.03 10.87 12.20
C LEU A 78 -6.84 11.69 12.69
N THR A 79 -5.94 11.09 13.47
CA THR A 79 -4.69 11.73 13.92
C THR A 79 -3.88 12.22 12.72
N PRO A 80 -3.29 13.43 12.73
CA PRO A 80 -2.49 13.94 11.62
C PRO A 80 -1.46 12.93 11.12
N LEU A 81 -1.32 12.83 9.80
CA LEU A 81 -0.54 11.74 9.19
C LEU A 81 0.91 11.74 9.64
N GLN A 82 1.55 12.92 9.76
CA GLN A 82 2.92 13.00 10.26
C GLN A 82 3.06 12.45 11.69
N GLN A 83 2.07 12.66 12.57
CA GLN A 83 2.08 12.08 13.91
C GLN A 83 1.88 10.56 13.89
N GLN A 84 1.14 10.02 12.92
CA GLN A 84 1.05 8.56 12.73
C GLN A 84 2.40 7.98 12.31
N LEU A 85 3.11 8.66 11.39
CA LEU A 85 4.45 8.27 10.96
C LEU A 85 5.46 8.38 12.10
N ASP A 86 5.43 9.43 12.92
CA ASP A 86 6.42 9.61 13.97
C ASP A 86 6.09 8.81 15.25
N GLY A 87 4.88 8.28 15.35
CA GLY A 87 4.37 7.55 16.51
C GLY A 87 4.46 6.02 16.36
N THR A 88 3.48 5.33 16.94
CA THR A 88 3.49 3.86 17.07
C THR A 88 3.58 3.16 15.73
N LEU A 89 2.89 3.64 14.69
CA LEU A 89 2.88 3.00 13.39
C LEU A 89 4.26 3.07 12.72
N GLY A 90 4.95 4.20 12.79
CA GLY A 90 6.33 4.29 12.29
C GLY A 90 7.32 3.44 13.09
N GLN A 91 7.12 3.33 14.40
CA GLN A 91 7.94 2.45 15.24
C GLN A 91 7.72 0.97 14.88
N GLU A 92 6.47 0.54 14.65
CA GLU A 92 6.14 -0.80 14.17
C GLU A 92 6.77 -1.06 12.80
N PHE A 93 6.62 -0.12 11.86
CA PHE A 93 7.22 -0.21 10.52
C PHE A 93 8.74 -0.35 10.58
N LYS A 94 9.42 0.49 11.38
CA LYS A 94 10.87 0.44 11.55
C LYS A 94 11.31 -0.89 12.16
N ASN A 95 10.67 -1.33 13.24
CA ASN A 95 10.99 -2.59 13.89
C ASN A 95 10.79 -3.78 12.95
N PHE A 96 9.70 -3.77 12.19
CA PHE A 96 9.43 -4.81 11.20
C PHE A 96 10.46 -4.78 10.06
N SER A 97 10.87 -3.60 9.60
CA SER A 97 11.93 -3.47 8.59
C SER A 97 13.28 -3.97 9.10
N ASP A 98 13.66 -3.61 10.32
CA ASP A 98 14.94 -4.02 10.95
C ASP A 98 14.99 -5.54 11.18
N ALA A 99 13.84 -6.18 11.46
CA ALA A 99 13.72 -7.62 11.65
C ALA A 99 13.79 -8.43 10.34
N HIS A 100 13.60 -7.79 9.18
CA HIS A 100 13.54 -8.44 7.87
C HIS A 100 14.51 -7.79 6.86
N PRO A 101 15.84 -7.88 7.09
CA PRO A 101 16.85 -7.29 6.21
C PRO A 101 16.85 -7.87 4.78
N GLU A 102 16.32 -9.08 4.58
CA GLU A 102 16.10 -9.71 3.28
C GLU A 102 14.91 -9.11 2.50
N GLY A 103 14.16 -8.21 3.14
CA GLY A 103 13.06 -7.46 2.59
C GLY A 103 11.67 -8.04 2.85
N PHE A 104 10.66 -7.19 2.74
CA PHE A 104 9.25 -7.53 2.99
C PHE A 104 8.30 -6.78 2.04
N HIS A 105 7.04 -7.21 1.98
CA HIS A 105 6.00 -6.51 1.22
C HIS A 105 5.17 -5.62 2.12
N LEU A 106 4.80 -4.44 1.62
CA LEU A 106 3.97 -3.49 2.31
C LEU A 106 2.65 -3.33 1.54
N ILE A 107 1.51 -3.48 2.21
CA ILE A 107 0.20 -3.32 1.59
C ILE A 107 -0.61 -2.34 2.42
N GLY A 108 -1.15 -1.32 1.77
CA GLY A 108 -2.07 -0.38 2.40
C GLY A 108 -3.38 -0.27 1.63
N HIS A 109 -4.48 -0.05 2.36
CA HIS A 109 -5.79 0.24 1.78
C HIS A 109 -6.23 1.65 2.15
N SER A 110 -6.85 2.37 1.19
CA SER A 110 -7.39 3.71 1.41
C SER A 110 -6.32 4.67 1.95
N GLN A 111 -6.59 5.43 3.01
CA GLN A 111 -5.60 6.27 3.71
C GLN A 111 -4.32 5.49 4.09
N GLY A 112 -4.44 4.21 4.46
CA GLY A 112 -3.32 3.34 4.77
C GLY A 112 -2.34 3.17 3.60
N ALA A 113 -2.84 3.21 2.36
CA ALA A 113 -1.99 3.16 1.17
C ALA A 113 -1.14 4.42 1.01
N LEU A 114 -1.70 5.61 1.29
CA LEU A 114 -0.92 6.84 1.30
C LEU A 114 0.11 6.81 2.45
N ILE A 115 -0.29 6.35 3.64
CA ILE A 115 0.61 6.20 4.78
C ILE A 115 1.77 5.25 4.45
N CYS A 116 1.52 4.12 3.79
CA CYS A 116 2.56 3.20 3.35
C CYS A 116 3.62 3.88 2.47
N ARG A 117 3.18 4.68 1.47
CA ARG A 117 4.10 5.46 0.64
C ARG A 117 4.93 6.42 1.48
N THR A 118 4.30 7.14 2.40
CA THR A 118 5.02 8.12 3.22
C THR A 118 5.90 7.46 4.28
N LEU A 119 5.59 6.25 4.76
CA LEU A 119 6.49 5.45 5.61
C LEU A 119 7.78 5.10 4.85
N ILE A 120 7.66 4.62 3.61
CA ILE A 120 8.81 4.34 2.72
C ILE A 120 9.69 5.59 2.59
N GLN A 121 9.09 6.74 2.28
CA GLN A 121 9.82 8.00 2.13
C GLN A 121 10.40 8.52 3.47
N ASN A 122 9.65 8.41 4.58
CA ASN A 122 10.03 8.91 5.90
C ASN A 122 11.18 8.10 6.52
N TYR A 123 11.28 6.81 6.18
CA TYR A 123 12.28 5.89 6.71
C TYR A 123 13.18 5.33 5.60
N PRO A 124 14.17 6.11 5.11
CA PRO A 124 14.93 5.76 3.92
C PRO A 124 15.76 4.48 4.04
N GLN A 125 15.95 3.94 5.24
CA GLN A 125 16.63 2.65 5.48
C GLN A 125 15.67 1.45 5.42
N HIS A 126 14.44 1.63 4.94
CA HIS A 126 13.48 0.54 4.84
C HIS A 126 13.97 -0.60 3.92
N ASN A 127 13.51 -1.81 4.21
CA ASN A 127 13.73 -3.01 3.41
C ASN A 127 12.49 -3.41 2.59
N VAL A 128 11.52 -2.51 2.41
CA VAL A 128 10.33 -2.77 1.56
C VAL A 128 10.76 -3.14 0.14
N ARG A 129 10.29 -4.31 -0.31
CA ARG A 129 10.55 -4.85 -1.64
C ARG A 129 9.45 -4.48 -2.63
N HIS A 130 8.21 -4.83 -2.30
CA HIS A 130 7.03 -4.46 -3.08
C HIS A 130 6.10 -3.66 -2.21
N PHE A 131 5.56 -2.58 -2.77
CA PHE A 131 4.51 -1.80 -2.15
C PHE A 131 3.23 -1.94 -2.97
N ILE A 132 2.14 -2.40 -2.36
CA ILE A 132 0.82 -2.52 -2.97
C ILE A 132 -0.12 -1.48 -2.34
N SER A 133 -0.54 -0.52 -3.15
CA SER A 133 -1.48 0.55 -2.82
C SER A 133 -2.86 0.19 -3.34
N ILE A 134 -3.80 -0.11 -2.43
CA ILE A 134 -5.17 -0.48 -2.77
C ILE A 134 -6.09 0.71 -2.52
N ALA A 135 -6.67 1.28 -3.58
CA ALA A 135 -7.57 2.43 -3.52
C ALA A 135 -7.01 3.60 -2.69
N GLY A 136 -5.71 3.89 -2.86
CA GLY A 136 -5.03 4.94 -2.11
C GLY A 136 -5.27 6.33 -2.72
N PRO A 137 -5.48 7.39 -1.93
CA PRO A 137 -5.49 8.76 -2.43
C PRO A 137 -4.05 9.26 -2.66
N GLN A 138 -3.29 8.63 -3.56
CA GLN A 138 -1.85 8.90 -3.70
C GLN A 138 -1.55 10.33 -4.15
N ALA A 139 -2.42 10.91 -5.00
CA ALA A 139 -2.38 12.33 -5.38
C ALA A 139 -3.30 13.23 -4.53
N GLY A 140 -3.89 12.70 -3.46
CA GLY A 140 -4.82 13.41 -2.58
C GLY A 140 -6.29 13.11 -2.85
N GLN A 141 -7.17 13.90 -2.22
CA GLN A 141 -8.63 13.80 -2.29
C GLN A 141 -9.22 15.20 -2.51
N TYR A 142 -10.23 15.30 -3.38
CA TYR A 142 -10.99 16.53 -3.59
C TYR A 142 -12.52 16.38 -3.51
N GLY A 143 -13.07 15.18 -3.65
CA GLY A 143 -14.51 14.97 -3.49
C GLY A 143 -14.96 14.96 -2.04
N ILE A 144 -16.25 15.25 -1.80
CA ILE A 144 -16.87 15.06 -0.48
C ILE A 144 -16.73 13.59 -0.09
N PRO A 145 -16.01 13.25 0.98
CA PRO A 145 -15.90 11.86 1.40
C PRO A 145 -17.29 11.36 1.79
N THR A 146 -17.81 10.36 1.06
CA THR A 146 -19.06 9.65 1.39
C THR A 146 -19.02 8.98 2.77
N ILE A 147 -17.83 8.92 3.38
CA ILE A 147 -17.55 8.48 4.76
C ILE A 147 -18.11 9.47 5.82
N ILE A 148 -18.43 10.71 5.46
CA ILE A 148 -19.10 11.67 6.35
C ILE A 148 -20.63 11.48 6.21
N PRO A 149 -21.37 11.13 7.29
CA PRO A 149 -22.82 10.97 7.22
C PRO A 149 -23.50 12.25 6.73
N GLN A 150 -24.17 12.19 5.58
CA GLN A 150 -24.90 13.30 4.98
C GLN A 150 -26.31 13.40 5.58
N PRO A 151 -26.78 14.61 5.94
CA PRO A 151 -28.20 14.92 5.88
C PRO A 151 -28.55 15.90 4.75
N MET A 152 -27.61 16.29 3.87
CA MET A 152 -27.84 17.36 2.90
C MET A 152 -28.09 16.85 1.46
N PRO A 153 -29.15 17.31 0.76
CA PRO A 153 -29.41 16.96 -0.63
C PRO A 153 -28.29 17.51 -1.54
N LEU A 154 -27.96 16.77 -2.61
CA LEU A 154 -27.05 17.19 -3.67
C LEU A 154 -27.48 18.56 -4.25
N VAL A 155 -26.87 19.63 -3.74
CA VAL A 155 -26.91 20.96 -4.35
C VAL A 155 -25.55 21.18 -5.01
N GLU A 156 -25.59 21.78 -6.20
CA GLU A 156 -24.45 22.04 -7.10
C GLU A 156 -23.15 22.36 -6.34
N LEU A 157 -22.17 21.48 -6.50
CA LEU A 157 -20.97 21.31 -5.66
C LEU A 157 -19.88 22.41 -5.67
N PRO A 158 -19.73 23.32 -6.66
CA PRO A 158 -18.58 24.23 -6.68
C PRO A 158 -18.44 25.20 -5.48
N PRO A 159 -19.52 25.84 -4.99
CA PRO A 159 -19.41 26.78 -3.87
C PRO A 159 -19.08 26.08 -2.54
N LEU A 160 -19.61 24.87 -2.33
CA LEU A 160 -19.43 24.09 -1.09
C LEU A 160 -18.03 23.47 -0.99
N LEU A 161 -17.45 23.00 -2.09
CA LEU A 161 -16.08 22.50 -2.11
C LEU A 161 -15.05 23.61 -1.88
N THR A 162 -15.31 24.82 -2.39
CA THR A 162 -14.46 25.99 -2.11
C THR A 162 -14.47 26.36 -0.61
N VAL A 163 -15.64 26.25 0.05
CA VAL A 163 -15.76 26.40 1.51
C VAL A 163 -15.10 25.24 2.25
N GLY A 164 -15.21 24.01 1.73
CA GLY A 164 -14.55 22.80 2.25
C GLY A 164 -13.02 22.92 2.25
N SER A 165 -12.43 23.43 1.16
CA SER A 165 -10.98 23.68 1.09
C SER A 165 -10.50 24.71 2.11
N ALA A 166 -11.27 25.78 2.34
CA ALA A 166 -10.94 26.75 3.38
C ALA A 166 -10.96 26.12 4.79
N LEU A 167 -11.83 25.14 5.04
CA LEU A 167 -11.85 24.38 6.29
C LEU A 167 -10.61 23.48 6.43
N PHE A 168 -10.26 22.71 5.39
CA PHE A 168 -9.12 21.80 5.44
C PHE A 168 -7.77 22.53 5.44
N TYR A 169 -7.66 23.69 4.81
CA TYR A 169 -6.43 24.50 4.80
C TYR A 169 -6.30 25.44 6.00
N ASN A 170 -7.20 25.34 6.98
CA ASN A 170 -7.02 26.00 8.27
C ASN A 170 -5.89 25.30 9.08
N PRO A 171 -5.00 26.05 9.77
CA PRO A 171 -3.93 25.48 10.58
C PRO A 171 -4.39 24.48 11.66
N ILE A 172 -5.59 24.64 12.21
CA ILE A 172 -6.17 23.71 13.18
C ILE A 172 -6.46 22.38 12.49
N ALA A 173 -7.16 22.38 11.36
CA ALA A 173 -7.49 21.17 10.61
C ALA A 173 -6.24 20.41 10.18
N GLN A 174 -5.22 21.10 9.66
CA GLN A 174 -3.93 20.49 9.31
C GLN A 174 -3.22 19.81 10.50
N ARG A 175 -3.44 20.31 11.73
CA ARG A 175 -2.83 19.80 12.96
C ARG A 175 -3.71 18.81 13.73
N THR A 176 -4.95 18.57 13.31
CA THR A 176 -5.88 17.69 14.05
C THR A 176 -6.57 16.64 13.20
N LEU A 177 -6.58 16.76 11.86
CA LEU A 177 -7.32 15.88 10.97
C LEU A 177 -6.42 15.31 9.86
N SER A 178 -6.33 13.98 9.78
CA SER A 178 -5.57 13.29 8.73
C SER A 178 -6.07 13.60 7.32
N ILE A 179 -7.39 13.72 7.12
CA ILE A 179 -7.97 14.05 5.80
C ILE A 179 -7.46 15.39 5.28
N ALA A 180 -7.28 16.38 6.17
CA ALA A 180 -6.76 17.69 5.79
C ALA A 180 -5.34 17.58 5.20
N ASN A 181 -4.53 16.64 5.69
CA ASN A 181 -3.15 16.43 5.25
C ASN A 181 -3.01 15.91 3.82
N TYR A 182 -4.08 15.39 3.21
CA TYR A 182 -4.10 14.99 1.79
C TYR A 182 -5.27 15.58 1.00
N TRP A 183 -5.97 16.56 1.57
CA TRP A 183 -6.92 17.36 0.81
C TRP A 183 -6.17 18.18 -0.25
N HIS A 184 -6.56 18.00 -1.51
CA HIS A 184 -5.90 18.60 -2.66
C HIS A 184 -6.93 19.27 -3.56
N ASP A 185 -7.08 20.59 -3.39
CA ASP A 185 -7.94 21.42 -4.21
C ASP A 185 -7.24 21.79 -5.53
N PRO A 186 -7.68 21.26 -6.69
CA PRO A 186 -7.04 21.52 -7.98
C PRO A 186 -7.29 22.96 -8.48
N PHE A 187 -8.29 23.66 -7.95
CA PHE A 187 -8.63 25.05 -8.29
C PHE A 187 -7.88 26.05 -7.41
N GLN A 188 -7.35 25.61 -6.27
CA GLN A 188 -6.59 26.42 -5.33
C GLN A 188 -5.18 25.86 -5.06
N ASP A 189 -4.49 25.41 -6.11
CA ASP A 189 -3.15 24.79 -6.01
C ASP A 189 -2.12 25.63 -5.22
N GLN A 190 -2.15 26.96 -5.38
CA GLN A 190 -1.29 27.85 -4.59
C GLN A 190 -1.64 27.89 -3.10
N LEU A 191 -2.91 27.72 -2.74
CA LEU A 191 -3.32 27.59 -1.34
C LEU A 191 -2.93 26.21 -0.80
N TYR A 192 -3.15 25.15 -1.58
CA TYR A 192 -2.71 23.79 -1.27
C TYR A 192 -1.21 23.74 -0.96
N LEU A 193 -0.36 24.27 -1.84
CA LEU A 193 1.10 24.32 -1.63
C LEU A 193 1.52 25.20 -0.46
N ARG A 194 0.72 26.17 -0.02
CA ARG A 194 1.06 27.04 1.12
C ARG A 194 0.56 26.50 2.46
N GLN A 195 -0.57 25.82 2.49
CA GLN A 195 -1.28 25.47 3.72
C GLN A 195 -1.26 23.98 4.04
N ASN A 196 -1.17 23.09 3.04
CA ASN A 196 -1.09 21.67 3.32
C ASN A 196 0.30 21.32 3.88
N THR A 197 0.33 20.76 5.08
CA THR A 197 1.57 20.51 5.83
C THR A 197 2.14 19.10 5.66
N PHE A 198 1.64 18.34 4.68
CA PHE A 198 1.99 16.92 4.54
C PHE A 198 2.17 16.51 3.08
N LEU A 199 1.08 16.33 2.31
CA LEU A 199 1.15 15.70 0.98
C LEU A 199 2.09 16.43 0.01
N PRO A 200 2.09 17.77 -0.13
CA PRO A 200 3.03 18.46 -1.02
C PRO A 200 4.52 18.23 -0.70
N TYR A 201 4.86 17.98 0.57
CA TYR A 201 6.22 17.68 1.00
C TYR A 201 6.64 16.28 0.58
N TYR A 202 5.76 15.28 0.75
CA TYR A 202 6.02 13.90 0.31
C TYR A 202 5.96 13.75 -1.22
N ASP A 203 5.20 14.59 -1.90
CA ASP A 203 5.19 14.69 -3.37
C ASP A 203 6.38 15.51 -3.90
N ASN A 204 7.21 16.07 -3.01
CA ASN A 204 8.35 16.92 -3.34
C ASN A 204 8.01 18.17 -4.18
N ARG A 205 6.73 18.57 -4.23
CA ARG A 205 6.28 19.85 -4.82
C ARG A 205 6.68 21.03 -3.93
N ILE A 206 6.80 20.79 -2.61
CA ILE A 206 7.53 21.68 -1.70
C ILE A 206 8.86 21.03 -1.38
N ARG A 207 9.96 21.70 -1.74
CA ARG A 207 11.31 21.21 -1.47
C ARG A 207 11.66 21.40 0.02
N SER A 208 12.27 20.39 0.60
CA SER A 208 12.82 20.38 1.96
C SER A 208 14.17 19.67 1.98
N GLU A 209 14.87 19.71 3.12
CA GLU A 209 16.12 18.95 3.32
C GLU A 209 15.95 17.44 3.10
N ARG A 210 14.71 16.94 3.23
CA ARG A 210 14.38 15.51 3.09
C ARG A 210 14.04 15.10 1.66
N SER A 211 13.86 16.05 0.75
CA SER A 211 13.37 15.77 -0.60
C SER A 211 14.23 14.78 -1.38
N ALA A 212 15.56 14.88 -1.27
CA ALA A 212 16.47 13.91 -1.88
C ALA A 212 16.29 12.51 -1.27
N SER A 213 16.26 12.42 0.06
CA SER A 213 16.08 11.13 0.76
C SER A 213 14.74 10.46 0.45
N TYR A 214 13.67 11.24 0.23
CA TYR A 214 12.36 10.70 -0.17
C TYR A 214 12.43 10.00 -1.52
N LYS A 215 13.14 10.61 -2.48
CA LYS A 215 13.34 9.99 -3.80
C LYS A 215 14.21 8.75 -3.70
N GLU A 216 15.35 8.85 -3.01
CA GLU A 216 16.28 7.73 -2.81
C GLU A 216 15.62 6.54 -2.12
N ALA A 217 14.73 6.78 -1.17
CA ALA A 217 13.95 5.74 -0.51
C ALA A 217 12.96 5.09 -1.49
N PHE A 218 12.12 5.89 -2.15
CA PHE A 218 11.06 5.38 -2.99
C PHE A 218 11.57 4.53 -4.16
N VAL A 219 12.69 4.91 -4.79
CA VAL A 219 13.26 4.16 -5.93
C VAL A 219 13.90 2.81 -5.54
N LYS A 220 14.04 2.50 -4.24
CA LYS A 220 14.48 1.17 -3.76
C LYS A 220 13.46 0.07 -4.01
N LEU A 221 12.19 0.44 -4.17
CA LEU A 221 11.11 -0.51 -4.42
C LEU A 221 11.40 -1.33 -5.68
N ARG A 222 11.35 -2.65 -5.58
CA ARG A 222 11.40 -3.52 -6.76
C ARG A 222 10.10 -3.44 -7.55
N ARG A 223 8.98 -3.22 -6.87
CA ARG A 223 7.67 -2.97 -7.48
C ARG A 223 6.85 -2.01 -6.64
N PHE A 224 6.15 -1.11 -7.31
CA PHE A 224 5.04 -0.34 -6.76
C PHE A 224 3.80 -0.72 -7.56
N VAL A 225 2.78 -1.26 -6.89
CA VAL A 225 1.54 -1.73 -7.48
C VAL A 225 0.40 -0.83 -7.02
N ALA A 226 -0.26 -0.14 -7.93
CA ALA A 226 -1.46 0.64 -7.66
C ALA A 226 -2.70 -0.13 -8.17
N ILE A 227 -3.65 -0.39 -7.27
CA ILE A 227 -4.93 -1.04 -7.57
C ILE A 227 -6.03 -0.01 -7.31
N GLN A 228 -6.85 0.28 -8.32
CA GLN A 228 -7.89 1.31 -8.25
C GLN A 228 -9.01 1.01 -9.25
N GLY A 229 -10.08 1.81 -9.24
CA GLY A 229 -11.12 1.65 -10.24
C GLY A 229 -12.30 2.60 -10.10
N PRO A 230 -13.09 2.77 -11.18
CA PRO A 230 -14.21 3.72 -11.23
C PRO A 230 -15.37 3.38 -10.29
N GLY A 231 -15.51 2.11 -9.89
CA GLY A 231 -16.53 1.67 -8.93
C GLY A 231 -16.26 2.04 -7.47
N ASP A 232 -15.11 2.63 -7.15
CA ASP A 232 -14.67 2.88 -5.76
C ASP A 232 -15.67 3.73 -4.96
N GLY A 233 -16.13 4.85 -5.52
CA GLY A 233 -17.19 5.68 -4.92
C GLY A 233 -16.80 6.48 -3.67
N VAL A 234 -15.54 6.42 -3.22
CA VAL A 234 -15.02 7.19 -2.07
C VAL A 234 -13.85 8.08 -2.48
N ILE A 235 -12.85 7.51 -3.13
CA ILE A 235 -11.68 8.24 -3.62
C ILE A 235 -12.09 9.06 -4.85
N ASP A 236 -11.88 10.36 -4.79
CA ASP A 236 -12.28 11.29 -5.84
C ASP A 236 -11.16 12.30 -6.15
N PRO A 237 -10.56 12.23 -7.36
CA PRO A 237 -10.85 11.27 -8.42
C PRO A 237 -10.30 9.88 -8.08
N TRP A 238 -10.97 8.80 -8.49
CA TRP A 238 -10.51 7.42 -8.21
C TRP A 238 -9.13 7.14 -8.80
N GLN A 239 -8.75 7.85 -9.86
CA GLN A 239 -7.42 7.79 -10.49
C GLN A 239 -6.31 8.35 -9.58
N SER A 240 -6.65 8.96 -8.44
CA SER A 240 -5.67 9.42 -7.46
C SER A 240 -4.72 8.30 -7.02
N GLY A 241 -5.10 7.03 -7.13
CA GLY A 241 -4.26 5.88 -6.81
C GLY A 241 -3.06 5.65 -7.73
N ASP A 242 -3.09 6.12 -8.99
CA ASP A 242 -1.93 6.10 -9.89
C ASP A 242 -1.23 7.46 -10.03
N PHE A 243 -1.58 8.40 -9.14
CA PHE A 243 -1.17 9.78 -9.16
C PHE A 243 -1.78 10.64 -10.27
N SER A 244 -2.77 10.19 -11.03
CA SER A 244 -3.55 11.09 -11.88
C SER A 244 -4.48 11.93 -11.00
N PHE A 245 -4.79 13.17 -11.41
CA PHE A 245 -5.59 14.07 -10.58
C PHE A 245 -6.26 15.17 -11.39
N TYR A 246 -7.25 15.84 -10.80
CA TYR A 246 -7.88 17.00 -11.44
C TYR A 246 -6.84 18.10 -11.74
N ASN A 247 -6.94 18.69 -12.93
CA ASN A 247 -6.28 19.94 -13.27
C ASN A 247 -7.18 21.14 -12.96
N ARG A 248 -6.70 22.36 -13.24
CA ARG A 248 -7.43 23.61 -12.98
C ARG A 248 -8.75 23.75 -13.75
N LEU A 249 -8.97 22.93 -14.78
CA LEU A 249 -10.21 22.89 -15.56
C LEU A 249 -11.23 21.89 -14.98
N GLY A 250 -10.89 21.19 -13.89
CA GLY A 250 -11.72 20.13 -13.31
C GLY A 250 -11.71 18.82 -14.11
N THR A 251 -10.79 18.68 -15.06
CA THR A 251 -10.60 17.43 -15.82
C THR A 251 -9.46 16.62 -15.23
N VAL A 252 -9.57 15.28 -15.21
CA VAL A 252 -8.50 14.41 -14.73
C VAL A 252 -7.33 14.46 -15.71
N GLU A 253 -6.20 14.99 -15.26
CA GLU A 253 -4.91 14.96 -15.94
C GLU A 253 -4.16 13.68 -15.57
N ASN A 254 -3.67 12.98 -16.58
CA ASN A 254 -2.94 11.73 -16.39
C ASN A 254 -1.63 11.99 -15.63
N TYR A 255 -1.23 11.07 -14.75
CA TYR A 255 -0.03 11.19 -13.94
C TYR A 255 1.24 11.50 -14.77
N THR A 256 1.35 11.01 -16.01
CA THR A 256 2.49 11.25 -16.91
C THR A 256 2.65 12.70 -17.35
N GLN A 257 1.58 13.49 -17.27
CA GLN A 257 1.56 14.92 -17.65
C GLN A 257 1.79 15.84 -16.45
N ARG A 258 1.72 15.30 -15.23
CA ARG A 258 1.84 16.09 -14.00
C ARG A 258 3.30 16.31 -13.62
N GLU A 259 3.56 17.47 -12.99
CA GLU A 259 4.87 17.89 -12.47
C GLU A 259 5.60 16.79 -11.69
N VAL A 260 4.88 16.08 -10.81
CA VAL A 260 5.39 14.96 -9.99
C VAL A 260 6.10 13.88 -10.82
N TYR A 261 5.64 13.65 -12.05
CA TYR A 261 6.21 12.68 -12.98
C TYR A 261 7.20 13.33 -13.95
N THR A 262 6.83 14.45 -14.57
CA THR A 262 7.66 15.10 -15.61
C THR A 262 9.00 15.58 -15.05
N GLU A 263 9.02 16.01 -13.78
CA GLU A 263 10.25 16.38 -13.06
C GLU A 263 10.81 15.25 -12.20
N ASP A 264 10.14 14.09 -12.19
CA ASP A 264 10.50 12.92 -11.40
C ASP A 264 10.79 13.25 -9.93
N LEU A 265 9.88 14.02 -9.31
CA LEU A 265 10.11 14.72 -8.06
C LEU A 265 10.50 13.80 -6.90
N PHE A 266 9.90 12.60 -6.86
CA PHE A 266 10.16 11.58 -5.85
C PHE A 266 10.48 10.19 -6.43
N GLY A 267 10.71 10.07 -7.75
CA GLY A 267 11.12 8.81 -8.38
C GLY A 267 10.01 8.00 -9.04
N LEU A 268 8.80 8.55 -9.21
CA LEU A 268 7.69 7.84 -9.88
C LEU A 268 8.02 7.52 -11.34
N ARG A 269 8.59 8.48 -12.09
CA ARG A 269 8.98 8.25 -13.49
C ARG A 269 10.09 7.21 -13.56
N THR A 270 11.07 7.29 -12.66
CA THR A 270 12.13 6.27 -12.55
C THR A 270 11.54 4.86 -12.40
N LEU A 271 10.57 4.64 -11.50
CA LEU A 271 9.95 3.32 -11.35
C LEU A 271 9.10 2.91 -12.56
N ASP A 272 8.40 3.85 -13.20
CA ASP A 272 7.54 3.57 -14.36
C ASP A 272 8.36 3.18 -15.60
N GLU A 273 9.42 3.93 -15.91
CA GLU A 273 10.33 3.64 -17.03
C GLU A 273 11.09 2.32 -16.85
N ASP A 274 11.38 1.93 -15.61
CA ASP A 274 11.97 0.62 -15.26
C ASP A 274 10.95 -0.53 -15.28
N GLY A 275 9.67 -0.27 -15.57
CA GLY A 275 8.61 -1.28 -15.53
C GLY A 275 8.27 -1.77 -14.12
N ARG A 276 8.66 -1.01 -13.09
CA ARG A 276 8.43 -1.31 -11.67
C ARG A 276 7.17 -0.66 -11.11
N PHE A 277 6.56 0.30 -11.82
CA PHE A 277 5.24 0.84 -11.49
C PHE A 277 4.13 0.12 -12.25
N ILE A 278 3.35 -0.70 -11.55
CA ILE A 278 2.29 -1.55 -12.11
C ILE A 278 0.95 -0.97 -11.70
N LYS A 279 0.02 -0.83 -12.65
CA LYS A 279 -1.33 -0.32 -12.42
C LYS A 279 -2.35 -1.40 -12.77
N TYR A 280 -3.28 -1.67 -11.86
CA TYR A 280 -4.45 -2.51 -12.09
C TYR A 280 -5.71 -1.66 -11.93
N ILE A 281 -6.57 -1.67 -12.96
CA ILE A 281 -7.85 -0.98 -12.96
C ILE A 281 -8.94 -2.03 -12.99
N GLN A 282 -9.83 -2.00 -11.99
CA GLN A 282 -10.93 -2.94 -11.87
C GLN A 282 -12.25 -2.16 -11.66
N ASP A 283 -13.20 -2.35 -12.55
CA ASP A 283 -14.53 -1.76 -12.39
C ASP A 283 -15.41 -2.64 -11.46
N GLY A 284 -16.47 -2.04 -10.92
CA GLY A 284 -17.49 -2.73 -10.13
C GLY A 284 -17.07 -3.13 -8.71
N VAL A 285 -16.02 -2.53 -8.15
CA VAL A 285 -15.58 -2.78 -6.77
C VAL A 285 -15.76 -1.52 -5.95
N GLU A 286 -16.64 -1.58 -4.96
CA GLU A 286 -16.86 -0.49 -4.01
C GLU A 286 -15.66 -0.34 -3.05
N HIS A 287 -15.45 0.87 -2.52
CA HIS A 287 -14.25 1.21 -1.74
C HIS A 287 -13.94 0.24 -0.59
N PHE A 288 -14.96 -0.22 0.12
CA PHE A 288 -14.79 -1.12 1.26
C PHE A 288 -14.59 -2.57 0.83
N ASP A 289 -14.99 -2.94 -0.40
CA ASP A 289 -14.92 -4.30 -0.91
C ASP A 289 -13.55 -4.65 -1.52
N TRP A 290 -12.69 -3.67 -1.82
CA TRP A 290 -11.37 -3.92 -2.40
C TRP A 290 -10.53 -4.99 -1.68
N VAL A 291 -10.63 -5.05 -0.35
CA VAL A 291 -9.88 -5.99 0.50
C VAL A 291 -10.64 -7.28 0.83
N PHE A 292 -11.89 -7.41 0.37
CA PHE A 292 -12.74 -8.60 0.48
C PHE A 292 -13.01 -9.28 -0.87
N ASN A 293 -12.75 -8.58 -1.98
CA ASN A 293 -13.02 -9.07 -3.32
C ASN A 293 -11.97 -10.11 -3.75
N ASN A 294 -12.38 -11.37 -3.87
CA ASN A 294 -11.48 -12.47 -4.23
C ASN A 294 -10.83 -12.30 -5.60
N GLU A 295 -11.54 -11.74 -6.58
CA GLU A 295 -10.98 -11.52 -7.91
C GLU A 295 -9.82 -10.52 -7.85
N VAL A 296 -9.97 -9.42 -7.11
CA VAL A 296 -8.90 -8.45 -6.88
C VAL A 296 -7.72 -9.09 -6.17
N ILE A 297 -7.99 -9.85 -5.11
CA ILE A 297 -6.93 -10.48 -4.31
C ILE A 297 -6.14 -11.48 -5.15
N GLU A 298 -6.82 -12.37 -5.86
CA GLU A 298 -6.20 -13.44 -6.65
C GLU A 298 -5.48 -12.94 -7.89
N LYS A 299 -6.03 -11.93 -8.59
CA LYS A 299 -5.43 -11.42 -9.82
C LYS A 299 -4.35 -10.38 -9.59
N TYR A 300 -4.51 -9.51 -8.58
CA TYR A 300 -3.70 -8.29 -8.46
C TYR A 300 -2.85 -8.23 -7.21
N ILE A 301 -3.19 -8.96 -6.14
CA ILE A 301 -2.41 -8.92 -4.88
C ILE A 301 -1.48 -10.12 -4.77
N LEU A 302 -2.03 -11.34 -4.75
CA LEU A 302 -1.24 -12.56 -4.51
C LEU A 302 -0.09 -12.76 -5.51
N PRO A 303 -0.22 -12.46 -6.82
CA PRO A 303 0.89 -12.61 -7.77
C PRO A 303 2.06 -11.65 -7.53
N ASN A 304 1.86 -10.62 -6.69
CA ASN A 304 2.89 -9.64 -6.33
C ASN A 304 3.57 -9.95 -4.99
N LEU A 305 3.31 -11.11 -4.38
CA LEU A 305 3.94 -11.56 -3.13
C LEU A 305 4.89 -12.72 -3.44
N ASP A 306 6.20 -12.45 -3.49
CA ASP A 306 7.24 -13.45 -3.78
C ASP A 306 7.90 -14.04 -2.55
#